data_AF-A0A542EJB6-F1
#
_entry.id   AF-A0A542EJB6-F1
#
_cell.length_a   1.000
_cell.length_b   1.000
_cell.length_c   1.000
_cell.angle_alpha   90.00
_cell.angle_beta   90.00
_cell.angle_gamma   90.00
#
_symmetry.space_group_name_H-M   'P 1'
#
loop_
_entity.id
_entity.type
_entity.pdbx_description
1 polymer ?
#
loop_
_entity_poly.entity_id
_entity_poly.type
_entity_poly.pdbx_seq_one_letter_code
_entity_poly.pdbx_strand_id
1 'polypeptide(L)'
;MPSSTQVRDDALRRLAATVPQLLSVRVETATDTATATIGQAIEHVAEALLAWHDWLVGGSAVQLRLSDGLAPTGTFGPRAGPGVDPAALASAAYDLRRCAATLQTVVDEVRDEASRATGQELTDVLRGLAEVLQDHVAQVRELMPGGGAAADTRQARLSVAERVLHRRVLDTLRA
;
A
#
# COMPACT_ATOMS: atom_id res chain seq x y z
N MET A 1 12.17 -33.53 -5.94
CA MET A 1 11.18 -32.63 -6.57
C MET A 1 10.01 -32.51 -5.61
N PRO A 2 9.62 -31.31 -5.17
CA PRO A 2 8.48 -31.15 -4.28
C PRO A 2 7.18 -31.59 -4.97
N SER A 3 6.25 -32.15 -4.20
CA SER A 3 4.93 -32.55 -4.70
C SER A 3 4.07 -31.32 -5.00
N SER A 4 3.15 -31.40 -5.97
CA SER A 4 2.23 -30.27 -6.29
C SER A 4 1.46 -29.74 -5.08
N THR A 5 1.19 -30.59 -4.08
CA THR A 5 0.54 -30.20 -2.82
C THR A 5 1.48 -29.39 -1.91
N GLN A 6 2.77 -29.76 -1.83
CA GLN A 6 3.75 -29.04 -1.02
C GLN A 6 3.97 -27.61 -1.53
N VAL A 7 4.08 -27.46 -2.86
CA VAL A 7 4.23 -26.14 -3.51
C VAL A 7 3.05 -25.23 -3.17
N ARG A 8 1.81 -25.74 -3.29
CA ARG A 8 0.59 -25.01 -2.94
C ARG A 8 0.56 -24.62 -1.45
N ASP A 9 0.85 -25.55 -0.56
CA ASP A 9 0.79 -25.29 0.88
C ASP A 9 1.85 -24.25 1.30
N ASP A 10 3.03 -24.27 0.67
CA ASP A 10 4.06 -23.26 0.88
C ASP A 10 3.67 -21.89 0.30
N ALA A 11 2.96 -21.83 -0.83
CA ALA A 11 2.41 -20.58 -1.35
C ALA A 11 1.34 -19.99 -0.44
N LEU A 12 0.43 -20.81 0.10
CA LEU A 12 -0.58 -20.36 1.06
C LEU A 12 0.05 -19.83 2.35
N ARG A 13 1.10 -20.49 2.85
CA ARG A 13 1.86 -19.99 4.01
C ARG A 13 2.55 -18.66 3.73
N ARG A 14 3.16 -18.50 2.54
CA ARG A 14 3.76 -17.23 2.10
C ARG A 14 2.72 -16.12 2.02
N LEU A 15 1.54 -16.42 1.47
CA LEU A 15 0.42 -15.48 1.39
C LEU A 15 -0.04 -15.04 2.78
N ALA A 16 -0.31 -15.99 3.67
CA ALA A 16 -0.74 -15.71 5.04
C ALA A 16 0.30 -14.87 5.82
N ALA A 17 1.59 -15.10 5.59
CA ALA A 17 2.66 -14.32 6.19
C ALA A 17 2.77 -12.88 5.65
N THR A 18 2.17 -12.58 4.49
CA THR A 18 2.22 -11.25 3.88
C THR A 18 1.26 -10.27 4.57
N VAL A 19 0.14 -10.76 5.10
CA VAL A 19 -0.84 -9.93 5.84
C VAL A 19 -0.22 -9.21 7.06
N PRO A 20 0.43 -9.90 8.01
CA PRO A 20 1.05 -9.22 9.15
C PRO A 20 2.22 -8.32 8.73
N GLN A 21 2.93 -8.63 7.62
CA GLN A 21 3.96 -7.75 7.07
C GLN A 21 3.34 -6.45 6.56
N LEU A 22 2.25 -6.55 5.79
CA LEU A 22 1.52 -5.39 5.28
C LEU A 22 1.00 -4.51 6.41
N LEU A 23 0.37 -5.10 7.44
CA LEU A 23 -0.13 -4.37 8.61
C LEU A 23 0.97 -3.76 9.49
N SER A 24 2.21 -4.22 9.35
CA SER A 24 3.36 -3.63 10.04
C SER A 24 3.90 -2.38 9.34
N VAL A 25 3.51 -2.14 8.08
CA VAL A 25 3.94 -0.96 7.32
C VAL A 25 3.36 0.29 7.98
N ARG A 26 4.26 1.15 8.47
CA ARG A 26 3.90 2.45 9.05
C ARG A 26 4.27 3.55 8.07
N VAL A 27 3.29 4.37 7.71
CA VAL A 27 3.49 5.53 6.84
C VAL A 27 3.12 6.77 7.63
N GLU A 28 4.07 7.68 7.79
CA GLU A 28 3.83 9.00 8.39
C GLU A 28 4.14 10.07 7.36
N THR A 29 3.16 10.94 7.12
CA THR A 29 3.23 12.04 6.14
C THR A 29 3.08 13.38 6.82
N ALA A 30 3.14 14.48 6.07
CA ALA A 30 3.07 15.83 6.65
C ALA A 30 1.66 16.16 7.16
N THR A 31 0.64 15.45 6.69
CA THR A 31 -0.76 15.67 7.04
C THR A 31 -1.38 14.43 7.66
N ASP A 32 -2.30 14.64 8.61
CA ASP A 32 -3.04 13.52 9.22
C ASP A 32 -3.97 12.87 8.20
N THR A 33 -4.51 13.63 7.24
CA THR A 33 -5.37 13.10 6.17
C THR A 33 -4.63 12.12 5.26
N ALA A 34 -3.47 12.48 4.71
CA ALA A 34 -2.73 11.56 3.85
C ALA A 34 -2.23 10.34 4.63
N THR A 35 -1.78 10.53 5.87
CA THR A 35 -1.40 9.45 6.79
C THR A 35 -2.56 8.47 7.02
N ALA A 36 -3.74 8.97 7.38
CA ALA A 36 -4.92 8.15 7.64
C ALA A 36 -5.39 7.42 6.38
N THR A 37 -5.42 8.08 5.23
CA THR A 37 -5.83 7.46 3.96
C THR A 37 -4.89 6.33 3.55
N ILE A 38 -3.58 6.48 3.73
CA ILE A 38 -2.62 5.41 3.41
C ILE A 38 -2.76 4.25 4.42
N GLY A 39 -2.96 4.55 5.71
CA GLY A 39 -3.24 3.53 6.71
C GLY A 39 -4.48 2.71 6.37
N GLN A 40 -5.59 3.38 6.04
CA GLN A 40 -6.84 2.73 5.61
C GLN A 40 -6.65 1.92 4.32
N ALA A 41 -5.89 2.42 3.35
CA ALA A 41 -5.57 1.69 2.14
C ALA A 41 -4.83 0.37 2.43
N ILE A 42 -3.83 0.42 3.32
CA ILE A 42 -3.05 -0.75 3.75
C ILE A 42 -3.95 -1.77 4.46
N GLU A 43 -4.81 -1.31 5.37
CA GLU A 43 -5.78 -2.16 6.08
C GLU A 43 -6.76 -2.83 5.11
N HIS A 44 -7.32 -2.08 4.15
CA HIS A 44 -8.26 -2.60 3.16
C HIS A 44 -7.63 -3.66 2.26
N VAL A 45 -6.38 -3.44 1.83
CA VAL A 45 -5.64 -4.44 1.04
C VAL A 45 -5.32 -5.68 1.89
N ALA A 46 -5.02 -5.52 3.18
CA ALA A 46 -4.78 -6.65 4.08
C ALA A 46 -6.03 -7.51 4.28
N GLU A 47 -7.20 -6.89 4.44
CA GLU A 47 -8.50 -7.59 4.50
C GLU A 47 -8.80 -8.33 3.20
N ALA A 48 -8.55 -7.69 2.06
CA ALA A 48 -8.73 -8.31 0.76
C ALA A 48 -7.79 -9.49 0.53
N LEU A 49 -6.55 -9.40 1.02
CA LEU A 49 -5.61 -10.53 1.00
C LEU A 49 -6.07 -11.71 1.85
N LEU A 50 -6.66 -11.44 3.03
CA LEU A 50 -7.21 -12.49 3.89
C LEU A 50 -8.40 -13.20 3.22
N ALA A 51 -9.32 -12.45 2.63
CA ALA A 51 -10.46 -13.04 1.93
C ALA A 51 -10.03 -13.83 0.67
N TRP A 52 -9.01 -13.37 -0.06
CA TRP A 52 -8.41 -14.14 -1.15
C TRP A 52 -7.73 -15.42 -0.66
N HIS A 53 -6.99 -15.35 0.45
CA HIS A 53 -6.39 -16.52 1.10
C HIS A 53 -7.47 -17.54 1.50
N ASP A 54 -8.53 -17.11 2.16
CA ASP A 54 -9.61 -17.99 2.62
C ASP A 54 -10.30 -18.69 1.46
N TRP A 55 -10.50 -17.99 0.34
CA TRP A 55 -11.00 -18.57 -0.90
C TRP A 55 -10.05 -19.67 -1.44
N LEU A 56 -8.74 -19.41 -1.47
CA LEU A 56 -7.74 -20.39 -1.95
C LEU A 56 -7.67 -21.65 -1.08
N VAL A 57 -7.98 -21.54 0.21
CA VAL A 57 -8.03 -22.67 1.15
C VAL A 57 -9.35 -23.47 1.03
N GLY A 58 -10.30 -23.00 0.21
CA GLY A 58 -11.59 -23.65 -0.04
C GLY A 58 -12.76 -23.06 0.76
N GLY A 59 -12.61 -21.85 1.31
CA GLY A 59 -13.68 -21.06 1.89
C GLY A 59 -14.66 -20.50 0.85
N SER A 60 -15.75 -19.88 1.31
CA SER A 60 -16.70 -19.20 0.42
C SER A 60 -16.11 -17.89 -0.09
N ALA A 61 -16.25 -17.62 -1.40
CA ALA A 61 -15.79 -16.39 -2.02
C ALA A 61 -16.53 -15.17 -1.46
N VAL A 62 -15.78 -14.21 -0.91
CA VAL A 62 -16.28 -12.85 -0.75
C VAL A 62 -15.80 -12.08 -1.98
N GLN A 63 -16.73 -11.54 -2.77
CA GLN A 63 -16.37 -10.56 -3.80
C GLN A 63 -15.77 -9.35 -3.10
N LEU A 64 -14.47 -9.16 -3.26
CA LEU A 64 -13.77 -8.02 -2.70
C LEU A 64 -13.92 -6.86 -3.67
N ARG A 65 -14.63 -5.82 -3.24
CA ARG A 65 -14.61 -4.53 -3.91
C ARG A 65 -13.64 -3.64 -3.15
N LEU A 66 -12.40 -3.57 -3.65
CA LEU A 66 -11.35 -2.70 -3.11
C LEU A 66 -11.80 -1.22 -3.04
N SER A 67 -12.76 -0.84 -3.88
CA SER A 67 -13.34 0.50 -3.95
C SER A 67 -14.44 0.80 -2.92
N ASP A 68 -15.10 -0.22 -2.37
CA ASP A 68 -16.22 -0.07 -1.44
C ASP A 68 -15.67 0.07 0.00
N GLY A 69 -15.16 1.24 0.37
CA GLY A 69 -14.79 1.47 1.77
C GLY A 69 -13.97 2.72 2.07
N LEU A 70 -13.27 3.28 1.09
CA LEU A 70 -12.36 4.41 1.32
C LEU A 70 -13.12 5.74 1.24
N ALA A 71 -13.81 6.08 2.32
CA ALA A 71 -14.38 7.40 2.50
C ALA A 71 -13.31 8.35 3.09
N PRO A 72 -12.97 9.46 2.43
CA PRO A 72 -12.02 10.42 2.99
C PRO A 72 -12.62 11.06 4.24
N THR A 73 -12.05 10.79 5.40
CA THR A 73 -12.43 11.43 6.66
C THR A 73 -11.34 12.41 7.08
N GLY A 74 -11.53 13.70 6.74
CA GLY A 74 -10.78 14.77 7.40
C GLY A 74 -10.38 15.95 6.52
N THR A 75 -9.93 17.00 7.19
CA THR A 75 -9.36 18.21 6.58
C THR A 75 -7.85 18.07 6.54
N PHE A 76 -7.21 18.43 5.42
CA PHE A 76 -5.75 18.46 5.29
C PHE A 76 -5.14 19.51 6.22
N GLY A 77 -4.89 19.13 7.48
CA GLY A 77 -4.15 19.89 8.46
C GLY A 77 -2.71 19.37 8.59
N PRO A 78 -1.74 20.26 8.86
CA PRO A 78 -0.40 19.82 9.20
C PRO A 78 -0.42 19.02 10.51
N ARG A 79 0.29 17.89 10.53
CA ARG A 79 0.42 17.04 11.72
C ARG A 79 1.28 17.73 12.78
N ALA A 80 0.88 17.62 14.04
CA ALA A 80 1.72 18.01 15.17
C ALA A 80 2.75 16.91 15.44
N GLY A 81 4.03 17.14 15.13
CA GLY A 81 5.07 16.13 15.31
C GLY A 81 6.39 16.51 14.63
N PRO A 82 7.42 15.65 14.72
CA PRO A 82 8.64 15.80 13.93
C PRO A 82 8.28 15.84 12.44
N GLY A 83 9.04 16.61 11.66
CA GLY A 83 8.84 16.71 10.21
C GLY A 83 8.90 15.35 9.53
N VAL A 84 8.38 15.28 8.30
CA VAL A 84 8.33 14.04 7.51
C VAL A 84 9.72 13.42 7.37
N ASP A 85 9.85 12.14 7.74
CA ASP A 85 11.07 11.37 7.54
C ASP A 85 11.05 10.65 6.17
N PRO A 86 11.83 11.12 5.17
CA PRO A 86 11.88 10.47 3.87
C PRO A 86 12.54 9.08 3.90
N ALA A 87 13.28 8.72 4.95
CA ALA A 87 13.83 7.37 5.10
C ALA A 87 12.74 6.38 5.54
N ALA A 88 11.91 6.73 6.52
CA ALA A 88 10.77 5.93 6.93
C ALA A 88 9.78 5.70 5.77
N LEU A 89 9.44 6.75 5.01
CA LEU A 89 8.60 6.65 3.81
C LEU A 89 9.21 5.72 2.73
N ALA A 90 10.53 5.79 2.53
CA ALA A 90 11.22 4.90 1.59
C ALA A 90 11.20 3.43 2.03
N SER A 91 11.31 3.19 3.35
CA SER A 91 11.17 1.84 3.91
C SER A 91 9.77 1.29 3.67
N ALA A 92 8.73 2.09 3.93
CA ALA A 92 7.35 1.67 3.67
C ALA A 92 7.11 1.34 2.19
N ALA A 93 7.60 2.17 1.27
CA ALA A 93 7.52 1.88 -0.16
C ALA A 93 8.26 0.58 -0.54
N TYR A 94 9.41 0.30 0.10
CA TYR A 94 10.14 -0.94 -0.11
C TYR A 94 9.36 -2.16 0.40
N ASP A 95 8.76 -2.08 1.58
CA ASP A 95 7.99 -3.17 2.17
C ASP A 95 6.74 -3.51 1.33
N LEU A 96 6.06 -2.49 0.79
CA LEU A 96 4.94 -2.71 -0.14
C LEU A 96 5.39 -3.41 -1.43
N ARG A 97 6.53 -3.01 -2.03
CA ARG A 97 7.09 -3.70 -3.21
C ARG A 97 7.43 -5.15 -2.91
N ARG A 98 7.98 -5.42 -1.72
CA ARG A 98 8.32 -6.78 -1.29
C ARG A 98 7.06 -7.64 -1.11
N CYS A 99 6.00 -7.07 -0.54
CA CYS A 99 4.70 -7.74 -0.45
C CYS A 99 4.17 -8.06 -1.85
N ALA A 100 4.14 -7.08 -2.76
CA ALA A 100 3.69 -7.27 -4.14
C ALA A 100 4.48 -8.39 -4.87
N ALA A 101 5.81 -8.43 -4.72
CA ALA A 101 6.63 -9.49 -5.32
C ALA A 101 6.32 -10.88 -4.75
N THR A 102 6.04 -10.96 -3.44
CA THR A 102 5.64 -12.19 -2.78
C THR A 102 4.28 -12.67 -3.28
N LEU A 103 3.31 -11.77 -3.40
CA LEU A 103 1.99 -12.07 -3.97
C LEU A 103 2.10 -12.54 -5.41
N GLN A 104 2.89 -11.87 -6.26
CA GLN A 104 3.05 -12.27 -7.67
C GLN A 104 3.52 -13.72 -7.79
N THR A 105 4.43 -14.16 -6.92
CA THR A 105 4.89 -15.56 -6.90
C THR A 105 3.74 -16.52 -6.59
N VAL A 106 2.80 -16.14 -5.71
CA VAL A 106 1.61 -16.94 -5.42
C VAL A 106 0.64 -16.92 -6.60
N VAL A 107 0.40 -15.75 -7.21
CA VAL A 107 -0.46 -15.57 -8.39
C VAL A 107 -0.03 -16.49 -9.54
N ASP A 108 1.27 -16.57 -9.80
CA ASP A 108 1.85 -17.43 -10.85
C ASP A 108 1.58 -18.93 -10.60
N GLU A 109 1.35 -19.32 -9.35
CA GLU A 109 1.04 -20.70 -8.94
C GLU A 109 -0.49 -21.00 -8.93
N VAL A 110 -1.35 -19.97 -8.96
CA VAL A 110 -2.82 -20.13 -8.96
C VAL A 110 -3.32 -20.56 -10.32
N ARG A 111 -4.06 -21.69 -10.36
CA ARG A 111 -4.61 -22.27 -11.60
C ARG A 111 -5.97 -21.69 -12.00
N ASP A 112 -6.78 -21.32 -11.02
CA ASP A 112 -8.09 -20.75 -11.28
C ASP A 112 -7.95 -19.32 -11.81
N GLU A 113 -8.61 -19.02 -12.94
CA GLU A 113 -8.48 -17.72 -13.61
C GLU A 113 -9.04 -16.58 -12.77
N ALA A 114 -10.22 -16.77 -12.18
CA ALA A 114 -10.88 -15.72 -11.41
C ALA A 114 -10.07 -15.35 -10.17
N SER A 115 -9.52 -16.34 -9.48
CA SER A 115 -8.63 -16.13 -8.35
C SER A 115 -7.29 -15.54 -8.71
N ARG A 116 -6.72 -15.94 -9.85
CA ARG A 116 -5.49 -15.34 -10.36
C ARG A 116 -5.72 -13.86 -10.66
N ALA A 117 -6.85 -13.52 -11.27
CA ALA A 117 -7.23 -12.13 -11.54
C ALA A 117 -7.32 -11.31 -10.23
N THR A 118 -7.99 -11.82 -9.19
CA THR A 118 -8.04 -11.16 -7.88
C THR A 118 -6.64 -10.97 -7.27
N GLY A 119 -5.80 -12.00 -7.31
CA GLY A 119 -4.43 -11.90 -6.83
C GLY A 119 -3.58 -10.91 -7.63
N GLN A 120 -3.82 -10.80 -8.94
CA GLN A 120 -3.16 -9.83 -9.81
C GLN A 120 -3.59 -8.40 -9.47
N GLU A 121 -4.89 -8.15 -9.29
CA GLU A 121 -5.41 -6.86 -8.83
C GLU A 121 -4.77 -6.42 -7.51
N LEU A 122 -4.71 -7.32 -6.51
CA LEU A 122 -4.05 -7.04 -5.22
C LEU A 122 -2.56 -6.73 -5.38
N THR A 123 -1.89 -7.44 -6.28
CA THR A 123 -0.46 -7.21 -6.59
C THR A 123 -0.25 -5.85 -7.22
N ASP A 124 -1.09 -5.47 -8.17
CA ASP A 124 -1.00 -4.22 -8.90
C ASP A 124 -1.33 -3.02 -8.00
N VAL A 125 -2.31 -3.15 -7.10
CA VAL A 125 -2.59 -2.14 -6.07
C VAL A 125 -1.39 -1.93 -5.15
N LEU A 126 -0.79 -3.00 -4.62
CA LEU A 126 0.41 -2.87 -3.77
C LEU A 126 1.59 -2.21 -4.50
N ARG A 127 1.79 -2.56 -5.78
CA ARG A 127 2.82 -1.95 -6.62
C ARG A 127 2.53 -0.46 -6.84
N GLY A 128 1.30 -0.11 -7.19
CA GLY A 128 0.86 1.27 -7.38
C GLY A 128 1.00 2.12 -6.12
N LEU A 129 0.63 1.59 -4.94
CA LEU A 129 0.83 2.27 -3.66
C LEU A 129 2.31 2.51 -3.38
N ALA A 130 3.16 1.52 -3.66
CA ALA A 130 4.60 1.65 -3.46
C ALA A 130 5.25 2.68 -4.39
N GLU A 131 4.81 2.75 -5.65
CA GLU A 131 5.25 3.75 -6.62
C GLU A 131 4.84 5.16 -6.19
N VAL A 132 3.58 5.32 -5.78
CA VAL A 132 3.05 6.60 -5.29
C VAL A 132 3.83 7.09 -4.05
N LEU A 133 4.15 6.21 -3.10
CA LEU A 133 4.99 6.55 -1.95
C LEU A 133 6.42 6.90 -2.36
N GLN A 134 7.00 6.16 -3.31
CA GLN A 134 8.36 6.42 -3.80
C GLN A 134 8.47 7.79 -4.49
N ASP A 135 7.48 8.17 -5.28
CA ASP A 135 7.39 9.49 -5.89
C ASP A 135 7.26 10.58 -4.84
N HIS A 136 6.49 10.34 -3.77
CA HIS A 136 6.38 11.28 -2.65
C HIS A 136 7.70 11.42 -1.90
N VAL A 137 8.45 10.33 -1.69
CA VAL A 137 9.80 10.38 -1.11
C VAL A 137 10.72 11.29 -1.93
N ALA A 138 10.70 11.19 -3.26
CA ALA A 138 11.48 12.06 -4.12
C ALA A 138 11.09 13.54 -3.94
N GLN A 139 9.79 13.83 -3.95
CA GLN A 139 9.27 15.19 -3.72
C GLN A 139 9.67 15.75 -2.35
N VAL A 140 9.52 14.97 -1.28
CA VAL A 140 9.91 15.39 0.08
C VAL A 140 11.41 15.67 0.15
N ARG A 141 12.26 14.80 -0.44
CA ARG A 141 13.71 15.02 -0.48
C ARG A 141 14.10 16.28 -1.24
N GLU A 142 13.42 16.60 -2.34
CA GLU A 142 13.63 17.84 -3.10
C GLU A 142 13.19 19.10 -2.34
N LEU A 143 12.23 18.99 -1.43
CA LEU A 143 11.73 20.09 -0.61
C LEU A 143 12.55 20.33 0.67
N MET A 144 13.37 19.35 1.06
CA MET A 144 14.22 19.36 2.26
C MET A 144 15.68 19.88 2.14
N PRO A 145 16.26 20.27 0.97
CA PRO A 145 17.64 20.75 0.97
C PRO A 145 17.74 22.10 1.69
N GLY A 146 18.77 22.21 2.55
CA GLY A 146 18.98 23.27 3.54
C GLY A 146 19.36 24.65 3.00
N GLY A 147 18.67 25.15 1.97
CA GLY A 147 18.93 26.45 1.37
C GLY A 147 17.67 27.32 1.22
N GLY A 148 17.60 28.40 1.99
CA GLY A 148 17.01 29.71 1.61
C GLY A 148 15.53 29.86 1.26
N ALA A 149 14.75 28.79 1.05
CA ALA A 149 13.31 28.94 0.84
C ALA A 149 12.61 29.32 2.15
N ALA A 150 11.84 30.41 2.15
CA ALA A 150 11.00 30.80 3.28
C ALA A 150 10.15 29.60 3.72
N ALA A 151 10.11 29.34 5.02
CA ALA A 151 9.43 28.18 5.60
C ALA A 151 7.98 28.04 5.10
N ASP A 152 7.30 29.17 4.89
CA ASP A 152 5.94 29.24 4.35
C ASP A 152 5.82 28.70 2.92
N THR A 153 6.80 28.98 2.05
CA THR A 153 6.82 28.47 0.68
C THR A 153 7.08 26.96 0.65
N ARG A 154 7.95 26.45 1.53
CA ARG A 154 8.18 25.01 1.68
C ARG A 154 6.91 24.31 2.16
N GLN A 155 6.24 24.88 3.16
CA GLN A 155 5.02 24.34 3.72
C GLN A 155 3.86 24.30 2.71
N ALA A 156 3.72 25.35 1.89
CA ALA A 156 2.72 25.39 0.82
C ALA A 156 2.97 24.30 -0.24
N ARG A 157 4.23 24.11 -0.66
CA ARG A 157 4.59 23.06 -1.63
C ARG A 157 4.38 21.65 -1.08
N LEU A 158 4.72 21.43 0.18
CA LEU A 158 4.47 20.15 0.86
C LEU A 158 2.97 19.85 0.97
N SER A 159 2.14 20.85 1.31
CA SER A 159 0.68 20.68 1.33
C SER A 159 0.10 20.28 -0.02
N VAL A 160 0.64 20.82 -1.12
CA VAL A 160 0.24 20.41 -2.49
C VAL A 160 0.67 18.97 -2.76
N ALA A 161 1.91 18.59 -2.44
CA ALA A 161 2.40 17.21 -2.59
C ALA A 161 1.52 16.21 -1.82
N GLU A 162 1.10 16.53 -0.60
CA GLU A 162 0.24 15.69 0.24
C GLU A 162 -1.17 15.48 -0.34
N ARG A 163 -1.75 16.53 -0.96
CA ARG A 163 -3.04 16.40 -1.65
C ARG A 163 -2.92 15.53 -2.90
N VAL A 164 -1.81 15.67 -3.64
CA VAL A 164 -1.52 14.83 -4.81
C VAL A 164 -1.32 13.38 -4.38
N LEU A 165 -0.54 13.13 -3.32
CA LEU A 165 -0.36 11.82 -2.71
C LEU A 165 -1.70 11.18 -2.35
N HIS A 166 -2.52 11.87 -1.55
CA HIS A 166 -3.84 11.37 -1.15
C HIS A 166 -4.71 11.01 -2.36
N ARG A 167 -4.78 11.89 -3.36
CA ARG A 167 -5.56 11.63 -4.57
C ARG A 167 -5.04 10.39 -5.30
N ARG A 168 -3.72 10.28 -5.50
CA ARG A 168 -3.11 9.14 -6.19
C ARG A 168 -3.35 7.83 -5.45
N VAL A 169 -3.30 7.83 -4.12
CA VAL A 169 -3.64 6.66 -3.29
C VAL A 169 -5.08 6.21 -3.55
N LEU A 170 -6.04 7.14 -3.54
CA LEU A 170 -7.44 6.82 -3.84
C LEU A 170 -7.64 6.33 -5.28
N ASP A 171 -6.94 6.92 -6.25
CA ASP A 171 -7.01 6.50 -7.65
C ASP A 171 -6.43 5.08 -7.84
N THR A 172 -5.33 4.73 -7.15
CA THR A 172 -4.76 3.37 -7.15
C THR A 172 -5.74 2.33 -6.61
N LEU A 173 -6.57 2.67 -5.64
CA LEU A 173 -7.52 1.74 -5.01
C LEU A 173 -8.82 1.54 -5.82
N ARG A 174 -8.99 2.33 -6.88
CA ARG A 174 -10.15 2.29 -7.80
C ARG A 174 -9.82 1.68 -9.16
N ALA A 175 -8.53 1.44 -9.43
CA ALA A 175 -8.04 0.80 -10.65
C ALA A 175 -8.28 -0.71 -10.60
#